data_AF-A0A3N4JN34-F1
#
_entry.id   AF-A0A3N4JN34-F1
#
_cell.length_a   1.000
_cell.length_b   1.000
_cell.length_c   1.000
_cell.angle_alpha   90.00
_cell.angle_beta   90.00
_cell.angle_gamma   90.00
#
_symmetry.space_group_name_H-M   'P 1'
#
loop_
_entity.id
_entity.type
_entity.pdbx_description
1 polymer ?
#
loop_
_entity_poly.entity_id
_entity_poly.type
_entity_poly.pdbx_seq_one_letter_code
_entity_poly.pdbx_strand_id
1 'polypeptide(L)'
;MARSRIGTVGSLKEDARHSITDALKVQELHVTRVKEDILVGNSRGLNLANLAHRLDTELAAQNEKIATLKAELEMADSRQEERLSYLLRSDDCYRLVRDRYLSTFKTDHLGIHTKTDKKIIANGNVTAHWGDAIVDSSLYAEPDGRMDVEVFQKLYGVLPKTMEGIRDEKTIYVLNTHAGILSSNFKKGSRKFSNLFAKFIKALEKSGFDETYLDGKDTDVTRAYRAFVDCIGKEVKGVRPKRR
;
A
#
# COMPACT_ATOMS: atom_id res chain seq x y z
N MET A 1 -39.12 -11.26 -31.22
CA MET A 1 -37.72 -10.80 -31.39
C MET A 1 -37.30 -11.03 -32.85
N ALA A 2 -37.26 -9.98 -33.67
CA ALA A 2 -36.82 -10.11 -35.06
C ALA A 2 -35.31 -9.85 -35.13
N ARG A 3 -34.53 -10.89 -35.40
CA ARG A 3 -33.14 -10.74 -35.84
C ARG A 3 -33.18 -10.31 -37.30
N SER A 4 -32.87 -9.05 -37.60
CA SER A 4 -32.66 -8.63 -38.98
C SER A 4 -31.56 -9.49 -39.62
N ARG A 5 -31.87 -10.09 -40.76
CA ARG A 5 -30.90 -10.78 -41.61
C ARG A 5 -29.89 -9.74 -42.08
N ILE A 6 -28.64 -9.87 -41.65
CA ILE A 6 -27.51 -9.12 -42.23
C ILE A 6 -27.47 -9.50 -43.72
N GLY A 7 -27.58 -8.51 -44.61
CA GLY A 7 -27.57 -8.71 -46.06
C GLY A 7 -26.31 -9.44 -46.54
N THR A 8 -26.41 -10.12 -47.69
CA THR A 8 -25.23 -10.69 -48.35
C THR A 8 -24.27 -9.58 -48.79
N VAL A 9 -22.97 -9.86 -48.85
CA VAL A 9 -21.94 -8.87 -49.24
C VAL A 9 -22.27 -8.13 -50.54
N GLY A 10 -22.90 -8.81 -51.50
CA GLY A 10 -23.37 -8.19 -52.74
C GLY A 10 -24.46 -7.13 -52.53
N SER A 11 -25.47 -7.43 -51.69
CA SER A 11 -26.52 -6.46 -51.35
C SER A 11 -25.97 -5.24 -50.60
N LEU A 12 -25.04 -5.47 -49.66
CA LEU A 12 -24.39 -4.39 -48.90
C LEU A 12 -23.59 -3.44 -49.81
N LYS A 13 -22.97 -3.97 -50.87
CA LYS A 13 -22.21 -3.17 -51.83
C LYS A 13 -23.11 -2.24 -52.66
N GLU A 14 -24.26 -2.72 -53.10
CA GLU A 14 -25.21 -1.92 -53.87
C GLU A 14 -25.90 -0.86 -53.00
N ASP A 15 -26.26 -1.22 -51.75
CA ASP A 15 -26.82 -0.28 -50.77
C ASP A 15 -25.84 0.85 -50.42
N ALA A 16 -24.56 0.50 -50.21
CA ALA A 16 -23.51 1.48 -49.99
C ALA A 16 -23.32 2.41 -51.21
N ARG A 17 -23.38 1.86 -52.42
CA ARG A 17 -23.26 2.64 -53.66
C ARG A 17 -24.41 3.63 -53.83
N HIS A 18 -25.66 3.20 -53.57
CA HIS A 18 -26.82 4.08 -53.60
C HIS A 18 -26.69 5.20 -52.57
N SER A 19 -26.35 4.85 -51.33
CA SER A 19 -26.21 5.82 -50.24
C SER A 19 -25.15 6.88 -50.52
N ILE A 20 -24.00 6.51 -51.09
CA ILE A 20 -22.95 7.47 -51.49
C ILE A 20 -23.43 8.36 -52.64
N THR A 21 -24.13 7.78 -53.61
CA THR A 21 -24.66 8.53 -54.77
C THR A 21 -25.68 9.56 -54.32
N ASP A 22 -26.54 9.22 -53.36
CA ASP A 22 -27.53 10.15 -52.80
C ASP A 22 -26.86 11.22 -51.94
N ALA A 23 -25.84 10.88 -51.14
CA ALA A 23 -25.07 11.86 -50.38
C ALA A 23 -24.35 12.89 -51.28
N LEU A 24 -23.80 12.45 -52.42
CA LEU A 24 -23.16 13.33 -53.42
C LEU A 24 -24.13 14.36 -54.05
N LYS A 25 -25.43 14.06 -54.09
CA LYS A 25 -26.44 15.02 -54.58
C LYS A 25 -26.68 16.18 -53.60
N VAL A 26 -26.37 15.98 -52.32
CA VAL A 26 -26.67 16.94 -51.24
C VAL A 26 -25.44 17.74 -50.83
N GLN A 27 -24.27 17.09 -50.75
CA GLN A 27 -23.01 17.73 -50.35
C GLN A 27 -21.81 17.13 -51.06
N GLU A 28 -20.75 17.94 -51.20
CA GLU A 28 -19.46 17.46 -51.69
C GLU A 28 -18.83 16.51 -50.66
N LEU A 29 -18.42 15.34 -51.13
CA LEU A 29 -17.73 14.35 -50.34
C LEU A 29 -16.25 14.39 -50.68
N HIS A 30 -15.42 14.37 -49.64
CA HIS A 30 -13.98 14.25 -49.80
C HIS A 30 -13.53 12.88 -49.29
N VAL A 31 -12.36 12.46 -49.77
CA VAL A 31 -11.70 11.24 -49.32
C VAL A 31 -10.46 11.67 -48.58
N THR A 32 -10.28 11.19 -47.34
CA THR A 32 -9.07 11.44 -46.56
C THR A 32 -8.61 10.13 -45.96
N ARG A 33 -7.29 9.95 -45.96
CA ARG A 33 -6.67 8.80 -45.30
C ARG A 33 -6.29 9.20 -43.89
N VAL A 34 -6.81 8.48 -42.89
CA VAL A 34 -6.47 8.67 -41.49
C VAL A 34 -5.83 7.38 -41.01
N LYS A 35 -4.51 7.42 -40.79
CA LYS A 35 -3.68 6.24 -40.52
C LYS A 35 -3.74 5.22 -41.66
N GLU A 36 -4.36 4.06 -41.47
CA GLU A 36 -4.51 3.01 -42.49
C GLU A 36 -5.90 3.01 -43.16
N ASP A 37 -6.87 3.72 -42.59
CA ASP A 37 -8.26 3.73 -43.05
C ASP A 37 -8.51 4.85 -44.06
N ILE A 38 -9.34 4.53 -45.06
CA ILE A 38 -9.86 5.51 -46.03
C ILE A 38 -11.24 5.95 -45.55
N LEU A 39 -11.35 7.22 -45.15
CA LEU A 39 -12.60 7.82 -44.73
C LEU A 39 -13.17 8.65 -45.87
N VAL A 40 -14.47 8.50 -46.11
CA VAL A 40 -15.24 9.28 -47.09
C VAL A 40 -16.34 10.02 -46.35
N GLY A 41 -16.39 11.34 -46.52
CA GLY A 41 -17.38 12.17 -45.84
C GLY A 41 -17.31 13.63 -46.24
N ASN A 42 -18.25 14.43 -45.76
CA ASN A 42 -18.16 15.88 -45.90
C ASN A 42 -17.00 16.44 -45.05
N SER A 43 -16.61 17.67 -45.33
CA SER A 43 -15.48 18.34 -44.67
C SER A 43 -15.60 18.37 -43.14
N ARG A 44 -16.81 18.55 -42.60
CA ARG A 44 -17.06 18.56 -41.15
C ARG A 44 -16.83 17.20 -40.50
N GLY A 45 -17.35 16.12 -41.10
CA GLY A 45 -17.18 14.77 -40.59
C GLY A 45 -15.71 14.32 -40.63
N LEU A 46 -14.99 14.65 -41.70
CA LEU A 46 -13.57 14.32 -41.82
C LEU A 46 -12.70 15.11 -40.83
N ASN A 47 -13.01 16.38 -40.59
CA ASN A 47 -12.33 17.16 -39.56
C ASN A 47 -12.55 16.60 -38.15
N LEU A 48 -13.75 16.11 -37.85
CA LEU A 48 -14.04 15.47 -36.57
C LEU A 48 -13.27 14.14 -36.42
N ALA A 49 -13.20 13.33 -37.48
CA ALA A 49 -12.43 12.09 -37.46
C ALA A 49 -10.92 12.33 -37.29
N ASN A 50 -10.38 13.36 -37.94
CA ASN A 50 -9.00 13.78 -37.76
C ASN A 50 -8.72 14.29 -36.33
N LEU A 51 -9.64 15.07 -35.75
CA LEU A 51 -9.52 15.53 -34.36
C LEU A 51 -9.54 14.36 -33.38
N ALA A 52 -10.48 13.43 -33.55
CA ALA A 52 -10.57 12.23 -32.72
C ALA A 52 -9.25 11.43 -32.77
N HIS A 53 -8.70 11.24 -33.97
CA HIS A 53 -7.42 10.54 -34.12
C HIS A 53 -6.27 11.27 -33.41
N ARG A 54 -6.19 12.60 -33.54
CA ARG A 54 -5.18 13.40 -32.83
C ARG A 54 -5.31 13.26 -31.32
N LEU A 55 -6.54 13.33 -30.80
CA LEU A 55 -6.79 13.16 -29.37
C LEU A 55 -6.39 11.76 -28.90
N ASP A 56 -6.67 10.70 -29.66
CA ASP A 56 -6.24 9.34 -29.33
C ASP A 56 -4.71 9.23 -29.28
N THR A 57 -4.01 9.85 -30.22
CA THR A 57 -2.54 9.86 -30.21
C THR A 57 -1.96 10.65 -29.04
N GLU A 58 -2.56 11.79 -28.69
CA GLU A 58 -2.15 12.59 -27.53
C GLU A 58 -2.44 11.87 -26.21
N LEU A 59 -3.59 11.20 -26.10
CA LEU A 59 -3.94 10.37 -24.94
C LEU A 59 -2.97 9.20 -24.76
N ALA A 60 -2.61 8.51 -25.86
CA ALA A 60 -1.62 7.44 -25.81
C ALA A 60 -0.26 7.96 -25.33
N ALA A 61 0.22 9.07 -25.89
CA ALA A 61 1.48 9.69 -25.49
C ALA A 61 1.47 10.20 -24.04
N GLN A 62 0.35 10.75 -23.56
CA GLN A 62 0.22 11.16 -22.16
C GLN A 62 0.20 9.96 -21.22
N ASN A 63 -0.51 8.88 -21.56
CA ASN A 63 -0.55 7.67 -20.76
C ASN A 63 0.84 7.04 -20.62
N GLU A 64 1.63 7.05 -21.69
CA GLU A 64 3.02 6.60 -21.66
C GLU A 64 3.87 7.47 -20.71
N LYS A 65 3.77 8.80 -20.81
CA LYS A 65 4.46 9.72 -19.88
C LYS A 65 4.04 9.54 -18.42
N ILE A 66 2.75 9.28 -18.17
CA ILE A 66 2.26 9.01 -16.81
C ILE A 66 2.87 7.70 -16.29
N ALA A 67 2.96 6.67 -17.13
CA ALA A 67 3.58 5.40 -16.74
C ALA A 67 5.07 5.57 -16.42
N THR A 68 5.82 6.32 -17.23
CA THR A 68 7.25 6.56 -16.98
C THR A 68 7.47 7.38 -15.70
N LEU A 69 6.70 8.46 -15.52
CA LEU A 69 6.81 9.30 -14.31
C LEU A 69 6.44 8.52 -13.04
N LYS A 70 5.45 7.62 -13.11
CA LYS A 70 5.11 6.74 -11.98
C LYS A 70 6.26 5.82 -11.62
N ALA A 71 6.88 5.17 -12.61
CA ALA A 71 8.02 4.30 -12.38
C ALA A 71 9.23 5.07 -11.80
N GLU A 72 9.50 6.27 -12.30
CA GLU A 72 10.56 7.14 -11.76
C GLU A 72 10.28 7.56 -10.31
N LEU A 73 9.03 7.91 -10.00
CA LEU A 73 8.62 8.27 -8.64
C LEU A 73 8.78 7.07 -7.69
N GLU A 74 8.32 5.88 -8.07
CA GLU A 74 8.48 4.66 -7.28
C GLU A 74 9.97 4.35 -7.01
N MET A 75 10.83 4.43 -8.02
CA MET A 75 12.28 4.24 -7.84
C MET A 75 12.91 5.29 -6.91
N ALA A 76 12.49 6.56 -7.03
CA ALA A 76 12.98 7.63 -6.18
C ALA A 76 12.55 7.45 -4.72
N ASP A 77 11.31 7.03 -4.51
CA ASP A 77 10.74 6.78 -3.17
C ASP A 77 11.49 5.63 -2.49
N SER A 78 11.63 4.47 -3.16
CA SER A 78 12.39 3.33 -2.62
C SER A 78 13.84 3.70 -2.28
N ARG A 79 14.50 4.52 -3.11
CA ARG A 79 15.88 4.97 -2.84
C ARG A 79 15.95 5.91 -1.63
N GLN A 80 14.96 6.78 -1.45
CA GLN A 80 14.90 7.66 -0.28
C GLN A 80 14.63 6.87 1.00
N GLU A 81 13.71 5.91 0.95
CA GLU A 81 13.40 5.03 2.07
C GLU A 81 14.62 4.20 2.48
N GLU A 82 15.35 3.61 1.53
CA GLU A 82 16.58 2.89 1.82
C GLU A 82 17.60 3.79 2.53
N ARG A 83 17.80 5.02 2.02
CA ARG A 83 18.73 5.99 2.62
C ARG A 83 18.29 6.41 4.03
N LEU A 84 17.01 6.68 4.25
CA LEU A 84 16.47 7.02 5.57
C LEU A 84 16.60 5.84 6.53
N SER A 85 16.33 4.62 6.07
CA SER A 85 16.47 3.41 6.87
C SER A 85 17.93 3.21 7.33
N TYR A 86 18.90 3.45 6.45
CA TYR A 86 20.32 3.39 6.77
C TYR A 86 20.70 4.45 7.80
N LEU A 87 20.32 5.72 7.56
CA LEU A 87 20.62 6.82 8.45
C LEU A 87 20.03 6.61 9.86
N LEU A 88 18.76 6.21 9.96
CA LEU A 88 18.10 5.93 11.23
C LEU A 88 18.73 4.76 11.99
N ARG A 89 19.17 3.72 11.28
CA ARG A 89 19.90 2.59 11.90
C ARG A 89 21.27 2.98 12.43
N SER A 90 21.94 3.91 11.74
CA SER A 90 23.25 4.43 12.15
C SER A 90 23.19 5.54 13.20
N ASP A 91 21.99 6.04 13.52
CA ASP A 91 21.81 7.13 14.47
C ASP A 91 21.62 6.60 15.89
N ASP A 92 22.69 6.67 16.69
CA ASP A 92 22.67 6.28 18.10
C ASP A 92 21.60 7.04 18.90
N CYS A 93 21.28 8.29 18.55
CA CYS A 93 20.22 9.05 19.22
C CYS A 93 18.84 8.46 18.92
N TYR A 94 18.58 8.05 17.68
CA TYR A 94 17.31 7.39 17.34
C TYR A 94 17.17 6.06 18.08
N ARG A 95 18.24 5.29 18.17
CA ARG A 95 18.27 4.03 18.91
C ARG A 95 17.98 4.23 20.40
N LEU A 96 18.53 5.28 21.03
CA LEU A 96 18.19 5.63 22.42
C LEU A 96 16.71 5.97 22.60
N VAL A 97 16.09 6.64 21.61
CA VAL A 97 14.64 6.91 21.62
C VAL A 97 13.83 5.61 21.56
N ARG A 98 14.27 4.65 20.73
CA ARG A 98 13.63 3.32 20.61
C ARG A 98 13.81 2.47 21.86
N ASP A 99 15.00 2.47 22.46
CA ASP A 99 15.27 1.75 23.71
C ASP A 99 14.38 2.27 24.86
N ARG A 100 14.23 3.60 24.94
CA ARG A 100 13.30 4.25 25.85
C ARG A 100 11.85 3.88 25.59
N TYR A 101 11.43 3.78 24.33
CA TYR A 101 10.07 3.36 23.98
C TYR A 101 9.75 1.97 24.55
N LEU A 102 10.65 1.00 24.37
CA LEU A 102 10.49 -0.36 24.91
C LEU A 102 10.48 -0.37 26.44
N SER A 103 11.42 0.32 27.09
CA SER A 103 11.46 0.42 28.56
C SER A 103 10.24 1.15 29.14
N THR A 104 9.71 2.15 28.43
CA THR A 104 8.47 2.84 28.82
C THR A 104 7.29 1.88 28.74
N PHE A 105 7.15 1.11 27.66
CA PHE A 105 6.09 0.12 27.54
C PHE A 105 6.16 -0.92 28.66
N LYS A 106 7.35 -1.46 28.90
CA LYS A 106 7.62 -2.41 29.99
C LYS A 106 7.25 -1.86 31.36
N THR A 107 7.51 -0.58 31.60
CA THR A 107 7.21 0.09 32.87
C THR A 107 5.71 0.37 33.02
N ASP A 108 5.11 1.06 32.06
CA ASP A 108 3.75 1.59 32.16
C ASP A 108 2.67 0.53 31.96
N HIS A 109 2.93 -0.45 31.09
CA HIS A 109 1.92 -1.42 30.65
C HIS A 109 2.16 -2.83 31.19
N LEU A 110 3.42 -3.21 31.44
CA LEU A 110 3.74 -4.54 31.99
C LEU A 110 4.04 -4.50 33.49
N GLY A 111 4.40 -3.34 34.06
CA GLY A 111 4.68 -3.18 35.49
C GLY A 111 5.96 -3.88 35.98
N ILE A 112 6.82 -4.35 35.08
CA ILE A 112 7.99 -5.20 35.36
C ILE A 112 9.31 -4.49 35.04
N HIS A 113 9.53 -3.31 35.63
CA HIS A 113 10.68 -2.46 35.30
C HIS A 113 11.90 -2.72 36.19
N THR A 114 13.10 -2.61 35.60
CA THR A 114 14.38 -2.69 36.30
C THR A 114 14.92 -1.31 36.68
N LYS A 115 16.01 -1.26 37.47
CA LYS A 115 16.74 0.00 37.71
C LYS A 115 17.31 0.59 36.41
N THR A 116 17.70 -0.26 35.47
CA THR A 116 18.20 0.15 34.15
C THR A 116 17.09 0.83 33.34
N ASP A 117 15.89 0.24 33.32
CA ASP A 117 14.72 0.83 32.66
C ASP A 117 14.41 2.23 33.20
N LYS A 118 14.51 2.44 34.52
CA LYS A 118 14.32 3.78 35.12
C LYS A 118 15.36 4.79 34.63
N LYS A 119 16.63 4.39 34.50
CA LYS A 119 17.70 5.26 34.00
C LYS A 119 17.47 5.63 32.54
N ILE A 120 17.13 4.66 31.69
CA ILE A 120 16.82 4.88 30.27
C ILE A 120 15.67 5.88 30.13
N ILE A 121 14.59 5.70 30.91
CA ILE A 121 13.42 6.60 30.87
C ILE A 121 13.76 8.01 31.33
N ALA A 122 14.60 8.16 32.36
CA ALA A 122 14.99 9.45 32.93
C ALA A 122 15.94 10.25 32.03
N ASN A 123 16.82 9.57 31.28
CA ASN A 123 17.83 10.22 30.44
C ASN A 123 17.27 10.75 29.12
N GLY A 124 16.08 10.32 28.69
CA GLY A 124 15.49 10.74 27.42
C GLY A 124 14.54 11.93 27.56
N ASN A 125 14.66 12.90 26.66
CA ASN A 125 13.68 14.00 26.52
C ASN A 125 12.66 13.73 25.41
N VAL A 126 12.97 12.84 24.46
CA VAL A 126 12.15 12.54 23.28
C VAL A 126 11.43 11.20 23.46
N THR A 127 10.15 11.13 23.07
CA THR A 127 9.33 9.93 23.18
C THR A 127 8.91 9.47 21.80
N ALA A 128 9.08 8.18 21.47
CA ALA A 128 8.46 7.63 20.28
C ALA A 128 6.96 7.40 20.51
N HIS A 129 6.15 7.77 19.52
CA HIS A 129 4.70 7.62 19.59
C HIS A 129 4.17 6.40 18.81
N TRP A 130 5.05 5.68 18.11
CA TRP A 130 4.68 4.56 17.23
C TRP A 130 5.66 3.39 17.31
N GLY A 131 5.21 2.21 16.90
CA GLY A 131 6.07 1.04 16.74
C GLY A 131 7.04 1.20 15.57
N ASP A 132 8.22 0.61 15.71
CA ASP A 132 9.24 0.47 14.68
C ASP A 132 9.90 -0.90 14.88
N ALA A 133 9.23 -1.93 14.37
CA ALA A 133 9.60 -3.33 14.60
C ALA A 133 11.03 -3.65 14.12
N ILE A 134 11.48 -2.97 13.06
CA ILE A 134 12.80 -3.20 12.46
C ILE A 134 13.91 -2.67 13.39
N VAL A 135 13.79 -1.42 13.85
CA VAL A 135 14.82 -0.83 14.73
C VAL A 135 14.69 -1.40 16.14
N ASP A 136 13.47 -1.66 16.61
CA ASP A 136 13.28 -2.28 17.92
C ASP A 136 13.84 -3.70 17.95
N SER A 137 13.79 -4.48 16.84
CA SER A 137 14.36 -5.82 16.81
C SER A 137 15.89 -5.80 16.82
N SER A 138 16.51 -4.80 16.15
CA SER A 138 17.97 -4.71 16.13
C SER A 138 18.57 -4.44 17.50
N LEU A 139 17.82 -3.83 18.43
CA LEU A 139 18.26 -3.64 19.82
C LEU A 139 18.46 -4.96 20.59
N TYR A 140 17.92 -6.09 20.10
CA TYR A 140 18.11 -7.42 20.70
C TYR A 140 19.24 -8.23 20.04
N ALA A 141 19.71 -7.80 18.87
CA ALA A 141 20.73 -8.54 18.11
C ALA A 141 22.16 -8.21 18.53
N GLU A 142 22.36 -7.18 19.36
CA GLU A 142 23.68 -6.75 19.81
C GLU A 142 24.25 -7.60 20.94
N PRO A 143 25.59 -7.72 21.06
CA PRO A 143 26.24 -8.47 22.14
C PRO A 143 25.82 -8.02 23.55
N ASP A 144 25.62 -6.72 23.75
CA ASP A 144 25.11 -6.11 24.99
C ASP A 144 23.65 -5.62 24.82
N GLY A 145 22.94 -6.24 23.88
CA GLY A 145 21.57 -5.88 23.52
C GLY A 145 20.55 -6.22 24.60
N ARG A 146 19.29 -5.88 24.30
CA ARG A 146 18.16 -6.18 25.19
C ARG A 146 17.95 -7.69 25.32
N MET A 147 17.66 -8.12 26.55
CA MET A 147 17.40 -9.54 26.89
C MET A 147 15.92 -9.83 27.17
N ASP A 148 15.09 -8.79 27.26
CA ASP A 148 13.66 -8.89 27.60
C ASP A 148 12.79 -9.15 26.37
N VAL A 149 13.09 -10.24 25.64
CA VAL A 149 12.47 -10.62 24.35
C VAL A 149 10.93 -10.64 24.40
N GLU A 150 10.35 -10.98 25.56
CA GLU A 150 8.91 -10.98 25.79
C GLU A 150 8.25 -9.59 25.61
N VAL A 151 9.00 -8.50 25.84
CA VAL A 151 8.52 -7.13 25.64
C VAL A 151 8.27 -6.89 24.15
N PHE A 152 9.24 -7.26 23.32
CA PHE A 152 9.13 -7.19 21.86
C PHE A 152 7.97 -8.06 21.36
N GLN A 153 7.89 -9.31 21.82
CA GLN A 153 6.85 -10.23 21.38
C GLN A 153 5.45 -9.75 21.78
N LYS A 154 5.27 -9.11 22.94
CA LYS A 154 3.98 -8.52 23.31
C LYS A 154 3.58 -7.36 22.40
N LEU A 155 4.55 -6.54 21.97
CA LEU A 155 4.30 -5.40 21.10
C LEU A 155 4.02 -5.81 19.66
N TYR A 156 4.81 -6.74 19.12
CA TYR A 156 4.81 -7.05 17.68
C TYR A 156 4.25 -8.44 17.36
N GLY A 157 3.97 -9.27 18.35
CA GLY A 157 3.43 -10.63 18.15
C GLY A 157 4.46 -11.67 17.69
N VAL A 158 5.61 -11.25 17.17
CA VAL A 158 6.69 -12.12 16.66
C VAL A 158 7.97 -11.98 17.49
N LEU A 159 8.94 -12.88 17.30
CA LEU A 159 10.25 -12.78 17.93
C LEU A 159 11.14 -11.74 17.21
N PRO A 160 12.08 -11.07 17.91
CA PRO A 160 13.01 -10.12 17.27
C PRO A 160 13.74 -10.72 16.07
N LYS A 161 14.25 -11.95 16.21
CA LYS A 161 14.97 -12.66 15.14
C LYS A 161 14.12 -12.92 13.90
N THR A 162 12.80 -13.07 14.07
CA THR A 162 11.88 -13.26 12.94
C THR A 162 11.82 -12.03 12.04
N MET A 163 12.04 -10.82 12.59
CA MET A 163 12.01 -9.58 11.80
C MET A 163 13.10 -9.51 10.73
N GLU A 164 14.19 -10.27 10.84
CA GLU A 164 15.22 -10.33 9.79
C GLU A 164 14.67 -10.86 8.45
N GLY A 165 13.65 -11.71 8.52
CA GLY A 165 13.00 -12.32 7.36
C GLY A 165 11.77 -11.56 6.84
N ILE A 166 11.29 -10.55 7.56
CA ILE A 166 10.08 -9.79 7.20
C ILE A 166 10.49 -8.46 6.55
N ARG A 167 10.21 -8.33 5.26
CA ARG A 167 10.47 -7.16 4.40
C ARG A 167 9.18 -6.54 3.85
N ASP A 168 8.07 -7.25 3.86
CA ASP A 168 6.79 -6.72 3.37
C ASP A 168 6.30 -5.56 4.24
N GLU A 169 6.23 -4.38 3.62
CA GLU A 169 5.84 -3.13 4.26
C GLU A 169 4.45 -3.20 4.88
N LYS A 170 3.52 -3.93 4.27
CA LYS A 170 2.14 -4.04 4.76
C LYS A 170 2.08 -4.85 6.06
N THR A 171 2.90 -5.88 6.17
CA THR A 171 3.12 -6.65 7.39
C THR A 171 3.75 -5.75 8.45
N ILE A 172 4.87 -5.10 8.14
CA ILE A 172 5.58 -4.19 9.06
C ILE A 172 4.64 -3.10 9.58
N TYR A 173 3.83 -2.50 8.71
CA TYR A 173 2.82 -1.51 9.06
C TYR A 173 1.83 -2.04 10.08
N VAL A 174 1.32 -3.26 9.90
CA VAL A 174 0.39 -3.91 10.83
C VAL A 174 1.04 -4.16 12.19
N LEU A 175 2.29 -4.64 12.22
CA LEU A 175 3.04 -4.88 13.46
C LEU A 175 3.27 -3.55 14.22
N ASN A 176 3.73 -2.52 13.52
CA ASN A 176 3.96 -1.18 14.08
C ASN A 176 2.67 -0.55 14.59
N THR A 177 1.56 -0.77 13.89
CA THR A 177 0.24 -0.29 14.30
C THR A 177 -0.23 -0.94 15.59
N HIS A 178 -0.07 -2.25 15.70
CA HIS A 178 -0.40 -2.95 16.94
C HIS A 178 0.43 -2.46 18.13
N ALA A 179 1.76 -2.38 17.95
CA ALA A 179 2.66 -1.89 18.98
C ALA A 179 2.33 -0.45 19.40
N GLY A 180 2.07 0.44 18.44
CA GLY A 180 1.72 1.84 18.70
C GLY A 180 0.39 2.01 19.43
N ILE A 181 -0.60 1.14 19.17
CA ILE A 181 -1.88 1.15 19.90
C ILE A 181 -1.69 0.61 21.32
N LEU A 182 -0.90 -0.44 21.51
CA LEU A 182 -0.65 -1.03 22.83
C LEU A 182 0.14 -0.10 23.74
N SER A 183 1.13 0.62 23.21
CA SER A 183 1.97 1.53 23.99
C SER A 183 1.34 2.91 24.21
N SER A 184 0.22 3.21 23.54
CA SER A 184 -0.40 4.53 23.59
C SER A 184 -1.05 4.84 24.94
N ASN A 185 -0.85 6.06 25.41
CA ASN A 185 -1.64 6.65 26.50
C ASN A 185 -2.96 7.28 26.01
N PHE A 186 -3.13 7.40 24.70
CA PHE A 186 -4.25 8.11 24.06
C PHE A 186 -5.17 7.19 23.27
N LYS A 187 -4.72 5.98 22.94
CA LYS A 187 -5.50 4.99 22.19
C LYS A 187 -5.60 3.72 23.01
N LYS A 188 -6.74 3.03 22.90
CA LYS A 188 -6.92 1.70 23.47
C LYS A 188 -7.66 0.81 22.48
N GLY A 189 -7.05 -0.31 22.13
CA GLY A 189 -7.68 -1.36 21.36
C GLY A 189 -8.66 -2.17 22.22
N SER A 190 -9.76 -2.63 21.60
CA SER A 190 -10.69 -3.55 22.26
C SER A 190 -10.12 -4.97 22.36
N ARG A 191 -10.81 -5.86 23.08
CA ARG A 191 -10.45 -7.29 23.10
C ARG A 191 -10.49 -7.91 21.70
N LYS A 192 -11.40 -7.43 20.84
CA LYS A 192 -11.52 -7.91 19.46
C LYS A 192 -10.31 -7.50 18.61
N PHE A 193 -9.80 -6.29 18.82
CA PHE A 193 -8.55 -5.84 18.23
C PHE A 193 -7.38 -6.80 18.54
N SER A 194 -7.14 -7.08 19.82
CA SER A 194 -6.07 -8.01 20.22
C SER A 194 -6.28 -9.43 19.68
N ASN A 195 -7.52 -9.92 19.68
CA ASN A 195 -7.84 -11.26 19.16
C ASN A 195 -7.61 -11.37 17.65
N LEU A 196 -7.97 -10.33 16.88
CA LEU A 196 -7.77 -10.33 15.43
C LEU A 196 -6.30 -10.20 15.06
N PHE A 197 -5.53 -9.41 15.81
CA PHE A 197 -4.08 -9.36 15.66
C PHE A 197 -3.45 -10.74 15.91
N ALA A 198 -3.78 -11.39 17.02
CA ALA A 198 -3.26 -12.72 17.34
C ALA A 198 -3.64 -13.77 16.28
N LYS A 199 -4.83 -13.67 15.67
CA LYS A 199 -5.23 -14.52 14.55
C LYS A 199 -4.39 -14.27 13.31
N PHE A 200 -4.09 -13.01 12.99
CA PHE A 200 -3.20 -12.65 11.89
C PHE A 200 -1.79 -13.22 12.09
N ILE A 201 -1.17 -12.97 13.25
CA ILE A 201 0.17 -13.49 13.56
C ILE A 201 0.21 -15.02 13.45
N LYS A 202 -0.77 -15.72 14.02
CA LYS A 202 -0.84 -17.18 13.94
C LYS A 202 -1.02 -17.70 12.50
N ALA A 203 -1.72 -16.96 11.65
CA ALA A 203 -1.86 -17.32 10.25
C ALA A 203 -0.54 -17.09 9.50
N LEU A 204 0.13 -15.96 9.73
CA LEU A 204 1.40 -15.61 9.13
C LEU A 204 2.53 -16.58 9.55
N GLU A 205 2.59 -16.96 10.82
CA GLU A 205 3.53 -17.99 11.30
C GLU A 205 3.32 -19.33 10.59
N LYS A 206 2.06 -19.73 10.38
CA LYS A 206 1.71 -20.98 9.68
C LYS A 206 2.07 -20.98 8.21
N SER A 207 2.06 -19.81 7.56
CA SER A 207 2.53 -19.69 6.17
C SER A 207 4.05 -19.65 6.07
N GLY A 208 4.78 -19.70 7.19
CA GLY A 208 6.22 -19.52 7.21
C GLY A 208 6.63 -18.07 6.92
N PHE A 209 5.77 -17.11 7.28
CA PHE A 209 5.95 -15.68 6.97
C PHE A 209 5.96 -15.41 5.47
N ASP A 210 5.19 -16.17 4.69
CA ASP A 210 4.97 -15.88 3.27
C ASP A 210 4.43 -14.45 3.09
N GLU A 211 5.23 -13.62 2.43
CA GLU A 211 4.98 -12.20 2.18
C GLU A 211 4.08 -11.96 0.97
N THR A 212 3.90 -12.97 0.11
CA THR A 212 3.09 -12.88 -1.11
C THR A 212 1.60 -13.08 -0.84
N TYR A 213 1.20 -13.14 0.44
CA TYR A 213 -0.18 -13.39 0.87
C TYR A 213 -1.20 -12.36 0.40
N LEU A 214 -0.77 -11.24 -0.20
CA LEU A 214 -1.65 -10.22 -0.78
C LEU A 214 -1.66 -10.21 -2.32
N ASP A 215 -0.76 -10.95 -2.97
CA ASP A 215 -0.56 -10.92 -4.43
C ASP A 215 -1.34 -12.04 -5.15
N GLY A 216 -2.02 -12.91 -4.40
CA GLY A 216 -2.63 -14.13 -4.91
C GLY A 216 -4.05 -14.42 -4.44
N LYS A 217 -4.34 -15.72 -4.27
CA LYS A 217 -5.65 -16.24 -3.84
C LYS A 217 -5.94 -15.84 -2.39
N ASP A 218 -7.23 -15.78 -2.04
CA ASP A 218 -7.70 -15.51 -0.68
C ASP A 218 -7.26 -16.62 0.30
N THR A 219 -6.11 -16.43 0.95
CA THR A 219 -5.55 -17.34 1.96
C THR A 219 -6.09 -17.02 3.35
N ASP A 220 -5.84 -17.90 4.32
CA ASP A 220 -6.11 -17.61 5.72
C ASP A 220 -5.37 -16.36 6.22
N VAL A 221 -4.14 -16.12 5.74
CA VAL A 221 -3.34 -14.94 6.09
C VAL A 221 -3.99 -13.68 5.51
N THR A 222 -4.38 -13.71 4.24
CA THR A 222 -5.09 -12.61 3.55
C THR A 222 -6.36 -12.22 4.30
N ARG A 223 -7.18 -13.20 4.69
CA ARG A 223 -8.43 -12.97 5.44
C ARG A 223 -8.16 -12.40 6.83
N ALA A 224 -7.19 -12.94 7.55
CA ALA A 224 -6.84 -12.48 8.89
C ALA A 224 -6.27 -11.05 8.87
N TYR A 225 -5.41 -10.75 7.89
CA TYR A 225 -4.88 -9.41 7.64
C TYR A 225 -6.01 -8.41 7.40
N ARG A 226 -6.90 -8.66 6.43
CA ARG A 226 -8.03 -7.76 6.11
C ARG A 226 -8.92 -7.54 7.32
N ALA A 227 -9.26 -8.61 8.04
CA ALA A 227 -10.08 -8.52 9.25
C ALA A 227 -9.41 -7.66 10.35
N PHE A 228 -8.09 -7.74 10.50
CA PHE A 228 -7.36 -6.89 11.44
C PHE A 228 -7.31 -5.43 10.98
N VAL A 229 -7.02 -5.17 9.70
CA VAL A 229 -6.97 -3.80 9.16
C VAL A 229 -8.33 -3.11 9.29
N ASP A 230 -9.42 -3.78 8.92
CA ASP A 230 -10.79 -3.27 9.06
C ASP A 230 -11.19 -3.00 10.52
N CYS A 231 -10.57 -3.71 11.45
CA CYS A 231 -10.80 -3.59 12.89
C CYS A 231 -10.16 -2.32 13.47
N ILE A 232 -9.01 -1.86 12.94
CA ILE A 232 -8.29 -0.70 13.47
C ILE A 232 -9.19 0.55 13.52
N GLY A 233 -9.96 0.82 12.47
CA GLY A 233 -10.85 1.98 12.41
C GLY A 233 -12.09 1.89 13.31
N LYS A 234 -12.49 0.68 13.74
CA LYS A 234 -13.75 0.43 14.46
C LYS A 234 -13.55 0.15 15.95
N GLU A 235 -12.42 -0.47 16.30
CA GLU A 235 -12.19 -1.08 17.61
C GLU A 235 -11.11 -0.34 18.43
N VAL A 236 -10.55 0.75 17.90
CA VAL A 236 -9.58 1.60 18.59
C VAL A 236 -10.26 2.90 19.00
N LYS A 237 -10.27 3.20 20.30
CA LYS A 237 -10.90 4.41 20.84
C LYS A 237 -9.87 5.36 21.42
N GLY A 238 -10.13 6.66 21.30
CA GLY A 238 -9.42 7.70 22.01
C GLY A 238 -9.68 7.63 23.51
N VAL A 239 -8.66 7.82 24.33
CA VAL A 239 -8.73 7.80 25.79
C VAL A 239 -8.01 9.02 26.35
N ARG A 240 -8.50 9.56 27.46
CA ARG A 240 -7.78 10.62 28.18
C ARG A 240 -6.52 10.00 28.82
N PRO A 241 -5.35 10.64 28.67
CA PRO A 241 -4.13 10.13 29.28
C PRO A 241 -4.25 10.16 30.81
N LYS A 242 -3.70 9.15 31.47
CA LYS A 242 -3.48 9.22 32.92
C LYS A 242 -2.41 10.29 33.16
N ARG A 243 -2.68 11.24 34.07
CA ARG A 243 -1.65 12.17 34.53
C ARG A 243 -0.53 11.35 35.17
N ARG A 244 0.66 11.44 34.60
CA ARG A 244 1.89 10.93 35.21
C ARG A 244 2.31 11.82 36.37
#